data_AF-A0A359MXF3-F1
#
_entry.id   AF-A0A359MXF3-F1
#
_cell.length_a   1.000
_cell.length_b   1.000
_cell.length_c   1.000
_cell.angle_alpha   90.00
_cell.angle_beta   90.00
_cell.angle_gamma   90.00
#
_symmetry.space_group_name_H-M   'P 1'
#
loop_
_entity.id
_entity.type
_entity.pdbx_description
1 polymer ?
#
loop_
_entity_poly.entity_id
_entity_poly.type
_entity_poly.pdbx_seq_one_letter_code
_entity_poly.pdbx_strand_id
1 'polypeptide(L)' 'MQRLRLSKDIQTVYQRGVKRFHPFFRTVFLKTQESESRATVVVSTRVSKKAVERNRIKRRLRPILKKILNQAGPSR' A
#
# COMPACT_ATOMS: atom_id res chain seq x y z
N MET A 1 2.37 12.26 1.91
CA MET A 1 1.81 10.88 1.93
C MET A 1 1.18 10.62 3.28
N GLN A 2 -0.15 10.74 3.32
CA GLN A 2 -0.92 10.22 4.42
C GLN A 2 -0.96 8.68 4.36
N ARG A 3 -0.76 8.03 5.52
CA ARG A 3 -0.76 6.57 5.63
C ARG A 3 -2.20 6.06 5.66
N LEU A 4 -2.53 5.06 4.84
CA LEU A 4 -3.78 4.33 4.98
C LEU A 4 -3.73 3.49 6.27
N ARG A 5 -4.43 3.95 7.31
CA ARG A 5 -4.32 3.42 8.68
C ARG A 5 -5.54 2.60 9.11
N LEU A 6 -6.71 3.01 8.67
CA LEU A 6 -7.98 2.40 9.06
C LEU A 6 -8.12 1.03 8.40
N SER A 7 -8.38 0.01 9.21
CA SER A 7 -8.65 -1.35 8.72
C SER A 7 -9.82 -1.37 7.74
N LYS A 8 -10.85 -0.55 8.00
CA LYS A 8 -12.02 -0.37 7.12
C LYS A 8 -11.61 0.14 5.73
N ASP A 9 -10.73 1.13 5.67
CA ASP A 9 -10.26 1.68 4.40
C ASP A 9 -9.42 0.66 3.62
N ILE A 10 -8.52 -0.04 4.32
CA ILE A 10 -7.70 -1.10 3.72
C ILE A 10 -8.59 -2.21 3.17
N GLN A 11 -9.62 -2.61 3.91
CA GLN A 11 -10.57 -3.63 3.47
C GLN A 11 -11.40 -3.15 2.27
N THR A 12 -11.81 -1.88 2.27
CA THR A 12 -12.54 -1.25 1.15
C THR A 12 -11.69 -1.27 -0.11
N VAL A 13 -10.42 -0.85 -0.03
CA VAL A 13 -9.47 -0.92 -1.14
C VAL A 13 -9.28 -2.37 -1.59
N TYR A 14 -9.16 -3.32 -0.66
CA TYR A 14 -8.97 -4.72 -1.00
C TYR A 14 -10.17 -5.36 -1.70
N GLN A 15 -11.40 -4.95 -1.33
CA GLN A 15 -12.65 -5.45 -1.89
C GLN A 15 -12.98 -4.80 -3.24
N ARG A 16 -12.90 -3.47 -3.33
CA ARG A 16 -13.39 -2.68 -4.47
C ARG A 16 -12.27 -2.19 -5.40
N GLY A 17 -11.02 -2.25 -4.97
CA GLY A 17 -9.88 -1.75 -5.73
C GLY A 17 -9.47 -2.66 -6.88
N VAL A 18 -8.80 -2.06 -7.86
CA VAL A 18 -8.17 -2.76 -8.97
C VAL A 18 -6.95 -3.48 -8.45
N LYS A 19 -6.86 -4.79 -8.73
CA LYS A 19 -5.77 -5.66 -8.30
C LYS A 19 -4.80 -5.84 -9.45
N ARG A 20 -3.52 -5.54 -9.23
CA ARG A 20 -2.44 -5.95 -10.12
C ARG A 20 -1.49 -6.90 -9.41
N PHE A 21 -1.15 -7.97 -10.12
CA PHE A 21 -0.27 -9.00 -9.63
C PHE A 21 1.12 -8.84 -10.25
N HIS A 22 2.14 -8.98 -9.41
CA HIS A 22 3.54 -9.09 -9.80
C HIS A 22 4.12 -10.32 -9.07
N PRO A 23 5.12 -11.03 -9.62
CA PRO A 23 5.70 -12.21 -8.98
C PRO A 23 6.10 -12.03 -7.51
N PHE A 24 6.56 -10.82 -7.14
CA PHE A 24 7.00 -10.51 -5.78
C PHE A 24 5.95 -9.84 -4.89
N PHE A 25 4.92 -9.22 -5.46
CA PHE A 25 3.97 -8.44 -4.67
C PHE A 25 2.65 -8.25 -5.41
N ARG A 26 1.60 -7.98 -4.64
CA ARG A 26 0.30 -7.58 -5.17
C ARG A 26 0.05 -6.12 -4.81
N THR A 27 -0.31 -5.32 -5.81
CA THR A 27 -0.80 -3.96 -5.58
C THR A 27 -2.31 -3.94 -5.71
N VAL A 28 -2.97 -3.23 -4.80
CA VAL A 28 -4.40 -2.97 -4.87
C VAL A 28 -4.59 -1.48 -4.66
N PHE A 29 -5.28 -0.83 -5.59
CA PHE A 29 -5.52 0.60 -5.55
C PHE A 29 -6.97 0.90 -5.92
N LEU A 30 -7.50 1.95 -5.31
CA LEU A 30 -8.86 2.42 -5.54
C LEU A 30 -8.77 3.91 -5.83
N LYS A 31 -9.35 4.34 -6.96
CA LYS A 31 -9.44 5.77 -7.29
C LYS A 31 -10.36 6.44 -6.27
N THR A 32 -9.94 7.59 -5.75
CA THR A 32 -10.69 8.38 -4.77
C THR A 32 -10.72 9.82 -5.25
N GLN A 33 -11.72 10.61 -4.84
CA GLN A 33 -11.78 12.04 -5.15
C GLN A 33 -10.94 12.90 -4.18
N GLU A 34 -10.22 12.27 -3.24
CA GLU A 34 -9.34 12.97 -2.30
C GLU A 34 -8.17 13.65 -3.01
N SER A 35 -7.77 14.81 -2.48
CA SER A 35 -6.62 15.59 -2.97
C SER A 35 -5.28 14.87 -2.79
N GLU A 36 -5.20 13.94 -1.83
CA GLU A 36 -3.99 13.20 -1.52
C GLU A 36 -4.11 11.69 -1.70
N SER A 37 -3.13 11.12 -2.41
CA SER A 37 -2.95 9.67 -2.48
C SER A 37 -2.50 9.08 -1.14
N ARG A 38 -3.27 8.11 -0.64
CA ARG A 38 -2.98 7.34 0.58
C ARG A 38 -2.60 5.91 0.23
N ALA A 39 -1.52 5.39 0.83
CA ALA A 39 -1.19 3.99 0.69
C ALA A 39 -0.55 3.40 1.96
N THR A 40 -0.44 2.08 1.99
CA THR A 40 0.20 1.33 3.07
C THR A 40 0.80 0.04 2.53
N VAL A 41 1.74 -0.55 3.28
CA VAL A 41 2.37 -1.83 2.94
C VAL A 41 1.90 -2.87 3.92
N VAL A 42 1.17 -3.86 3.41
CA VAL A 42 0.70 -5.02 4.18
C VAL A 42 1.65 -6.19 3.94
N VAL A 43 2.18 -6.76 5.02
CA VAL A 43 3.04 -7.96 4.97
C VAL A 43 2.42 -9.00 5.88
N SER A 44 2.00 -10.12 5.30
CA SER A 44 1.38 -11.23 6.03
C SER A 44 2.41 -11.99 6.87
N THR A 45 1.95 -12.65 7.93
CA THR A 45 2.75 -13.62 8.71
C THR A 45 3.18 -14.84 7.89
N ARG A 46 2.57 -15.08 6.73
CA ARG A 46 2.99 -16.10 5.76
C ARG A 46 4.33 -15.81 5.10
N VAL A 47 4.69 -14.53 4.95
CA VAL A 47 5.98 -14.12 4.35
C VAL A 47 7.12 -14.38 5.33
N SER A 48 6.90 -14.11 6.61
CA SER A 48 7.85 -14.43 7.67
C SER A 48 7.11 -14.42 9.01
N LYS A 49 7.42 -15.36 9.89
CA LYS A 49 6.91 -15.37 11.28
C LYS A 49 7.61 -14.31 12.15
N LYS A 50 8.83 -13.89 11.80
CA LYS A 50 9.59 -12.86 12.53
C LYS A 50 9.04 -11.46 12.26
N ALA A 51 8.65 -10.75 13.32
CA ALA A 51 8.13 -9.38 13.21
C ALA A 51 9.19 -8.39 12.66
N VAL A 52 10.46 -8.59 13.04
CA VAL A 52 11.58 -7.73 12.62
C VAL A 52 11.75 -7.74 11.09
N GLU A 53 11.69 -8.92 10.46
CA GLU A 53 11.80 -9.04 9.00
C GLU A 53 10.62 -8.37 8.27
N ARG A 54 9.38 -8.58 8.74
CA ARG A 54 8.21 -7.91 8.17
C ARG A 54 8.31 -6.38 8.29
N ASN A 55 8.81 -5.89 9.42
CA ASN A 55 9.01 -4.47 9.65
C ASN A 55 10.14 -3.89 8.77
N ARG A 56 11.20 -4.66 8.54
CA ARG A 56 12.29 -4.30 7.62
C ARG A 56 11.76 -4.13 6.19
N ILE A 57 10.93 -5.05 5.71
CA ILE A 57 10.28 -4.95 4.39
C ILE A 57 9.42 -3.68 4.31
N LYS A 58 8.53 -3.45 5.29
CA LYS A 58 7.70 -2.24 5.34
C LYS A 58 8.55 -0.96 5.37
N ARG A 59 9.65 -0.95 6.11
CA ARG A 59 10.57 0.19 6.22
C ARG A 59 11.26 0.52 4.91
N ARG A 60 11.65 -0.49 4.12
CA ARG A 60 12.29 -0.30 2.80
C ARG A 60 11.29 0.16 1.73
N LEU A 61 10.07 -0.37 1.73
CA LEU A 61 9.09 -0.09 0.68
C LEU A 61 8.36 1.25 0.86
N ARG A 62 8.17 1.73 2.08
CA ARG A 62 7.43 2.98 2.36
C ARG A 62 8.05 4.22 1.68
N PRO A 63 9.38 4.47 1.76
CA PRO A 63 9.98 5.61 1.08
C PRO A 63 9.84 5.54 -0.45
N ILE A 64 9.98 4.34 -1.02
CA ILE A 64 9.84 4.10 -2.46
C ILE A 64 8.41 4.43 -2.91
N LEU A 65 7.41 3.91 -2.20
CA LEU A 65 6.01 4.22 -2.46
C LEU A 65 5.69 5.71 -2.32
N LYS A 66 6.26 6.39 -1.31
CA LYS A 66 6.09 7.84 -1.15
C LYS A 66 6.63 8.60 -2.37
N LYS A 67 7.81 8.23 -2.87
CA LYS A 67 8.41 8.87 -4.05
C LYS A 67 7.55 8.64 -5.29
N ILE A 68 7.12 7.41 -5.53
CA ILE A 68 6.28 7.05 -6.69
C ILE A 68 4.93 7.78 -6.65
N LEU A 69 4.24 7.80 -5.51
CA LEU A 69 2.92 8.45 -5.39
C LEU A 69 3.01 9.98 -5.53
N ASN A 70 4.11 10.58 -5.07
CA ASN A 70 4.35 12.00 -5.30
C ASN A 70 4.59 12.31 -6.79
N GLN A 71 5.19 11.39 -7.55
CA GLN A 71 5.42 11.54 -8.99
C GLN A 71 4.17 11.24 -9.84
N ALA A 72 3.33 10.31 -9.40
CA ALA A 72 2.16 9.86 -10.15
C ALA A 72 0.99 10.87 -10.17
N GLY A 73 1.04 11.94 -9.37
CA GLY A 73 -0.05 12.89 -9.20
C GLY A 73 -1.30 12.27 -8.56
N PRO A 74 -2.24 13.07 -8.04
CA PRO A 74 -3.58 12.55 -7.72
C PRO A 74 -4.20 12.06 -9.03
N SER A 75 -4.76 10.85 -9.02
CA SER A 75 -5.49 10.32 -10.17
C SER A 75 -6.74 11.19 -10.41
N ARG A 76 -6.62 12.23 -11.23
CA ARG A 76 -7.75 13.01 -11.76
C ARG A 76 -8.66 12.11 -12.59
#